data_AF-A0AAQ4PFJ1-F1
#
_entry.id   AF-A0AAQ4PFJ1-F1
#
_cell.length_a   1.000
_cell.length_b   1.000
_cell.length_c   1.000
_cell.angle_alpha   90.00
_cell.angle_beta   90.00
_cell.angle_gamma   90.00
#
_symmetry.space_group_name_H-M   'P 1'
#
loop_
_entity.id
_entity.type
_entity.pdbx_description
1 polymer ?
#
loop_
_entity_poly.entity_id
_entity_poly.type
_entity_poly.pdbx_seq_one_letter_code
_entity_poly.pdbx_strand_id
1 'polypeptide(L)'
;MYVQGYKWVRWRVWCCRLAAALSLGLLLIVFHWQPRLAVLARCRSCPLALADILLITDSFGRRHVMKVLTEEMEHGSVDLLGELEDNDCRDTVQLHKEEKTLLRYYLFEGLRYIWLARKGSFCRASVLNENWTRKDLHSFQKGLSPLEQSLRKRMYGPNLIDVPVKPYVQMLFEEVLNPFYVFQAFSITLWLVDKYYFYAICIFIISIFSIGISLHEIRKVSL
;
A
#
# COMPACT_ATOMS: atom_id res chain seq x y z
N MET A 1 3.44 16.03 5.51
CA MET A 1 2.93 14.87 4.73
C MET A 1 1.57 15.26 4.16
N TYR A 2 1.38 15.13 2.85
CA TYR A 2 0.10 15.45 2.21
C TYR A 2 -0.49 14.17 1.61
N VAL A 3 -1.77 13.90 1.88
CA VAL A 3 -2.45 12.66 1.49
C VAL A 3 -3.58 12.98 0.54
N GLN A 4 -3.58 12.35 -0.64
CA GLN A 4 -4.65 12.46 -1.62
C GLN A 4 -5.37 11.13 -1.82
N GLY A 5 -6.70 11.18 -1.86
CA GLY A 5 -7.55 10.03 -2.13
C GLY A 5 -7.81 9.81 -3.62
N TYR A 6 -7.77 8.55 -4.04
CA TYR A 6 -8.12 8.12 -5.39
C TYR A 6 -9.07 6.92 -5.36
N LYS A 7 -10.01 6.91 -6.30
CA LYS A 7 -10.96 5.79 -6.51
C LYS A 7 -10.78 5.18 -7.88
N TRP A 8 -10.94 3.86 -7.96
CA TRP A 8 -10.87 3.14 -9.22
C TRP A 8 -12.04 3.48 -10.15
N VAL A 9 -11.73 3.65 -11.43
CA VAL A 9 -12.74 3.87 -12.47
C VAL A 9 -12.66 2.73 -13.48
N ARG A 10 -13.67 1.85 -13.46
CA ARG A 10 -13.68 0.60 -14.24
C ARG A 10 -13.43 0.85 -15.74
N TRP A 11 -14.10 1.82 -16.36
CA TRP A 11 -13.92 2.10 -17.78
C TRP A 11 -12.48 2.54 -18.12
N ARG A 12 -11.87 3.38 -17.28
CA ARG A 12 -10.47 3.82 -17.47
C ARG A 12 -9.49 2.66 -17.38
N VAL A 13 -9.72 1.74 -16.44
CA VAL A 13 -8.93 0.51 -16.33
C VAL A 13 -9.04 -0.34 -17.59
N TRP A 14 -10.25 -0.52 -18.11
CA TRP A 14 -10.49 -1.24 -19.36
C TRP A 14 -9.81 -0.57 -20.55
N CYS A 15 -9.94 0.76 -20.69
CA CYS A 15 -9.22 1.52 -21.72
C CYS A 15 -7.70 1.35 -21.61
N CYS A 16 -7.14 1.40 -20.39
CA CYS A 16 -5.71 1.17 -20.17
C CYS A 16 -5.29 -0.26 -20.55
N ARG A 17 -6.10 -1.28 -20.25
CA ARG A 17 -5.82 -2.67 -20.64
C ARG A 17 -5.88 -2.87 -22.15
N LEU A 18 -6.86 -2.23 -22.80
CA LEU A 18 -7.00 -2.27 -24.26
C LEU A 18 -5.83 -1.57 -24.95
N ALA A 19 -5.45 -0.37 -24.47
CA ALA A 19 -4.27 0.34 -24.96
C ALA A 19 -2.97 -0.46 -24.71
N ALA A 20 -2.86 -1.13 -23.57
CA ALA A 20 -1.74 -2.04 -23.29
C ALA A 20 -1.67 -3.18 -24.31
N ALA A 21 -2.79 -3.83 -24.62
CA ALA A 21 -2.86 -4.89 -25.62
C ALA A 21 -2.45 -4.39 -27.02
N LEU A 22 -2.93 -3.21 -27.42
CA LEU A 22 -2.56 -2.59 -28.70
C LEU A 22 -1.06 -2.22 -28.77
N SER A 23 -0.46 -1.82 -27.64
CA SER A 23 0.95 -1.47 -27.54
C SER A 23 1.89 -2.66 -27.36
N LEU A 24 1.39 -3.90 -27.49
CA LEU A 24 2.13 -5.14 -27.18
C LEU A 24 2.76 -5.14 -25.77
N GLY A 25 2.10 -4.48 -24.81
CA GLY A 25 2.55 -4.41 -23.41
C GLY A 25 3.53 -3.27 -23.09
N LEU A 26 4.00 -2.47 -24.06
CA LEU A 26 4.91 -1.35 -23.81
C LEU A 26 4.34 -0.36 -22.77
N LEU A 27 3.04 -0.10 -22.84
CA LEU A 27 2.35 0.81 -21.93
C LEU A 27 2.28 0.26 -20.48
N LEU A 28 2.32 -1.07 -20.29
CA LEU A 28 2.41 -1.68 -18.96
C LEU A 28 3.80 -1.50 -18.35
N ILE A 29 4.85 -1.58 -19.18
CA ILE A 29 6.24 -1.34 -18.74
C ILE A 29 6.37 0.11 -18.25
N VAL A 30 5.84 1.08 -19.01
CA VAL A 30 5.83 2.49 -18.61
C VAL A 30 5.06 2.69 -17.29
N PHE A 31 3.92 2.02 -17.13
CA PHE A 31 3.15 2.08 -15.88
C PHE A 31 3.86 1.43 -14.69
N HIS A 32 4.66 0.39 -14.93
CA HIS A 32 5.48 -0.23 -13.90
C HIS A 32 6.57 0.74 -13.42
N TRP A 33 7.25 1.42 -14.35
CA TRP A 33 8.30 2.38 -14.02
C TRP A 33 7.75 3.66 -13.38
N GLN A 34 6.62 4.16 -13.88
CA GLN A 34 5.98 5.38 -13.42
C GLN A 34 4.62 5.05 -12.80
N PRO A 35 4.57 4.57 -11.55
CA PRO A 35 3.31 4.20 -10.88
C PRO A 35 2.34 5.39 -10.77
N ARG A 36 2.85 6.63 -10.81
CA ARG A 36 2.05 7.87 -10.86
C ARG A 36 1.15 7.94 -12.08
N LEU A 37 1.71 7.71 -13.27
CA LEU A 37 0.95 7.70 -14.52
C LEU A 37 -0.09 6.61 -14.49
N ALA A 38 0.27 5.47 -13.91
CA ALA A 38 -0.63 4.34 -13.77
C ALA A 38 -1.81 4.63 -12.83
N VAL A 39 -1.61 5.40 -11.76
CA VAL A 39 -2.70 5.86 -10.87
C VAL A 39 -3.56 6.92 -11.57
N LEU A 40 -2.95 7.92 -12.20
CA LEU A 40 -3.68 8.98 -12.91
C LEU A 40 -4.51 8.46 -14.08
N ALA A 41 -3.96 7.49 -14.83
CA ALA A 41 -4.65 6.87 -15.95
C ALA A 41 -5.84 6.02 -15.49
N ARG A 42 -5.72 5.31 -14.35
CA ARG A 42 -6.72 4.32 -13.89
C ARG A 42 -7.72 4.84 -12.87
N CYS A 43 -7.41 5.94 -12.20
CA CYS A 43 -8.19 6.44 -11.06
C CYS A 43 -8.73 7.86 -11.30
N ARG A 44 -9.65 8.28 -10.43
CA ARG A 44 -10.09 9.68 -10.27
C ARG A 44 -9.80 10.14 -8.85
N SER A 45 -9.52 11.43 -8.70
CA SER A 45 -9.38 12.05 -7.38
C SER A 45 -10.71 11.99 -6.64
N CYS A 46 -10.68 11.62 -5.36
CA CYS A 46 -11.84 11.44 -4.51
C CYS A 46 -11.54 11.90 -3.07
N PRO A 47 -12.57 12.25 -2.29
CA PRO A 47 -12.37 12.53 -0.88
C PRO A 47 -11.80 11.31 -0.17
N LEU A 48 -10.99 11.55 0.86
CA LEU A 48 -10.29 10.51 1.64
C LEU A 48 -11.26 9.46 2.21
N ALA A 49 -12.48 9.90 2.56
CA ALA A 49 -13.56 9.06 3.05
C ALA A 49 -14.03 7.97 2.07
N LEU A 50 -13.76 8.08 0.77
CA LEU A 50 -14.18 7.10 -0.26
C LEU A 50 -13.00 6.56 -1.08
N ALA A 51 -11.77 6.83 -0.64
CA ALA A 51 -10.57 6.52 -1.41
C ALA A 51 -10.16 5.05 -1.25
N ASP A 52 -9.99 4.32 -2.35
CA ASP A 52 -9.46 2.95 -2.35
C ASP A 52 -7.91 2.95 -2.34
N ILE A 53 -7.33 4.01 -2.92
CA ILE A 53 -5.90 4.23 -3.03
C ILE A 53 -5.58 5.60 -2.45
N LEU A 54 -4.49 5.65 -1.69
CA LEU A 54 -3.92 6.89 -1.14
C LEU A 54 -2.59 7.18 -1.82
N LEU A 55 -2.44 8.40 -2.29
CA LEU A 55 -1.16 8.94 -2.74
C LEU A 55 -0.61 9.81 -1.63
N ILE A 56 0.46 9.34 -1.00
CA ILE A 56 1.16 10.02 0.07
C ILE A 56 2.31 10.80 -0.55
N THR A 57 2.41 12.09 -0.24
CA THR A 57 3.56 12.92 -0.60
C THR A 57 4.38 13.21 0.65
N ASP A 58 5.62 12.76 0.63
CA ASP A 58 6.60 13.01 1.68
C ASP A 58 7.11 14.46 1.62
N SER A 59 7.75 14.95 2.69
CA SER A 59 8.36 16.29 2.75
C SER A 59 9.41 16.50 1.65
N PHE A 60 10.09 15.43 1.24
CA PHE A 60 11.06 15.44 0.14
C PHE A 60 10.43 15.35 -1.27
N GLY A 61 9.10 15.44 -1.40
CA GLY A 61 8.39 15.39 -2.69
C GLY A 61 8.31 14.01 -3.34
N ARG A 62 8.87 12.98 -2.69
CA ARG A 62 8.67 11.58 -3.06
C ARG A 62 7.21 11.20 -2.82
N ARG A 63 6.63 10.44 -3.74
CA ARG A 63 5.21 10.04 -3.67
C ARG A 63 5.10 8.53 -3.59
N HIS A 64 4.32 8.07 -2.62
CA HIS A 64 4.10 6.65 -2.34
C HIS A 64 2.63 6.32 -2.56
N VAL A 65 2.38 5.20 -3.26
CA VAL A 65 1.02 4.71 -3.52
C VAL A 65 0.70 3.63 -2.50
N MET A 66 -0.31 3.86 -1.67
CA MET A 66 -0.77 2.90 -0.66
C MET A 66 -2.21 2.49 -0.92
N LYS A 67 -2.53 1.22 -0.65
CA LYS A 67 -3.89 0.70 -0.71
C LYS A 67 -4.57 0.88 0.65
N VAL A 68 -5.83 1.30 0.65
CA VAL A 68 -6.62 1.36 1.88
C VAL A 68 -7.18 -0.02 2.18
N LEU A 69 -6.88 -0.53 3.37
CA LEU A 69 -7.43 -1.76 3.90
C LEU A 69 -8.68 -1.45 4.71
N THR A 70 -9.66 -2.33 4.63
CA THR A 70 -10.94 -2.19 5.33
C THR A 70 -11.20 -3.47 6.13
N GLU A 71 -11.29 -3.33 7.44
CA GLU A 71 -11.60 -4.42 8.38
C GLU A 71 -13.00 -4.22 8.97
N GLU A 72 -13.79 -5.28 9.06
CA GLU A 72 -15.09 -5.25 9.74
C GLU A 72 -14.88 -5.34 11.26
N MET A 73 -15.48 -4.44 12.04
CA MET A 73 -15.46 -4.49 13.50
C MET A 73 -16.77 -5.08 14.03
N GLU A 74 -16.69 -5.97 15.04
CA GLU A 74 -17.86 -6.54 15.69
C GLU A 74 -18.50 -5.58 16.72
N HIS A 75 -19.82 -5.59 16.81
CA HIS A 75 -20.69 -4.63 17.52
C HIS A 75 -20.27 -4.24 18.96
N GLY A 76 -19.66 -5.13 19.76
CA GLY A 76 -19.21 -4.80 21.13
C GLY A 76 -17.97 -3.91 21.23
N SER A 77 -17.29 -3.66 20.11
CA SER A 77 -16.14 -2.74 20.02
C SER A 77 -16.52 -1.27 19.81
N VAL A 78 -17.80 -1.01 19.54
CA VAL A 78 -18.30 0.28 19.06
C VAL A 78 -18.51 1.27 20.21
N ASP A 79 -19.05 0.82 21.34
CA ASP A 79 -19.36 1.69 22.49
C ASP A 79 -18.11 2.29 23.14
N LEU A 80 -17.05 1.51 23.29
CA LEU A 80 -15.77 1.97 23.88
C LEU A 80 -14.98 2.91 22.97
N LEU A 81 -15.15 2.81 21.64
CA LEU A 81 -14.57 3.77 20.70
C LEU A 81 -15.36 5.08 20.75
N GLY A 82 -16.68 5.01 20.89
CA GLY A 82 -17.53 6.16 21.21
C GLY A 82 -17.13 6.84 22.53
N GLU A 83 -16.85 6.07 23.58
CA GLU A 83 -16.41 6.60 24.89
C GLU A 83 -15.02 7.25 24.85
N LEU A 84 -14.06 6.71 24.09
CA LEU A 84 -12.77 7.39 23.84
C LEU A 84 -12.95 8.69 23.06
N GLU A 85 -14.02 8.80 22.28
CA GLU A 85 -14.36 9.99 21.53
C GLU A 85 -15.23 11.01 22.32
N ASP A 86 -15.82 10.63 23.46
CA ASP A 86 -16.85 11.42 24.16
C ASP A 86 -16.34 12.36 25.27
N ASN A 87 -15.03 12.49 25.45
CA ASN A 87 -14.47 13.35 26.49
C ASN A 87 -14.53 14.86 26.17
N ASP A 88 -15.26 15.31 25.14
CA ASP A 88 -15.34 16.75 24.83
C ASP A 88 -16.62 17.27 24.16
N CYS A 89 -17.75 16.55 24.19
CA CYS A 89 -19.01 17.14 23.76
C CYS A 89 -20.23 16.44 24.39
N ARG A 90 -20.84 17.06 25.40
CA ARG A 90 -22.26 16.83 25.64
C ARG A 90 -23.04 17.57 24.56
N ASP A 91 -24.12 16.94 24.12
CA ASP A 91 -25.16 17.44 23.23
C ASP A 91 -24.95 17.07 21.74
N THR A 92 -25.48 15.93 21.33
CA THR A 92 -26.77 15.87 20.62
C THR A 92 -27.13 14.44 20.21
N VAL A 93 -28.41 14.11 20.43
CA VAL A 93 -29.12 12.93 19.93
C VAL A 93 -28.87 12.71 18.44
N GLN A 94 -28.46 11.51 18.02
CA GLN A 94 -28.66 11.05 16.64
C GLN A 94 -28.54 9.53 16.47
N LEU A 95 -29.71 8.91 16.32
CA LEU A 95 -30.04 7.79 15.42
C LEU A 95 -29.03 6.65 15.33
N HIS A 96 -29.29 5.63 16.14
CA HIS A 96 -28.76 4.28 16.00
C HIS A 96 -29.09 3.72 14.60
N LYS A 97 -28.14 3.84 13.67
CA LYS A 97 -28.14 3.07 12.43
C LYS A 97 -27.03 2.05 12.57
N GLU A 98 -27.42 0.78 12.65
CA GLU A 98 -26.55 -0.41 12.68
C GLU A 98 -25.74 -0.52 11.37
N GLU A 99 -24.87 0.44 11.09
CA GLU A 99 -23.88 0.32 10.04
C GLU A 99 -22.65 -0.31 10.67
N LYS A 100 -22.37 -1.57 10.28
CA LYS A 100 -21.10 -2.25 10.55
C LYS A 100 -19.96 -1.24 10.32
N THR A 101 -19.34 -0.76 11.40
CA THR A 101 -18.32 0.28 11.28
C THR A 101 -17.08 -0.36 10.68
N LEU A 102 -16.88 -0.10 9.38
CA LEU A 102 -15.72 -0.54 8.64
C LEU A 102 -14.50 0.28 9.10
N LEU A 103 -13.57 -0.36 9.81
CA LEU A 103 -12.31 0.26 10.21
C LEU A 103 -11.42 0.35 8.98
N ARG A 104 -11.17 1.56 8.51
CA ARG A 104 -10.33 1.83 7.35
C ARG A 104 -8.97 2.29 7.82
N TYR A 105 -7.93 1.62 7.35
CA TYR A 105 -6.56 1.97 7.69
C TYR A 105 -5.62 1.71 6.51
N TYR A 106 -4.43 2.31 6.59
CA TYR A 106 -3.33 1.97 5.71
C TYR A 106 -2.04 1.83 6.51
N LEU A 107 -1.09 1.11 5.95
CA LEU A 107 0.24 0.93 6.51
C LEU A 107 1.23 1.75 5.67
N PHE A 108 2.00 2.61 6.33
CA PHE A 108 3.05 3.38 5.69
C PHE A 108 4.32 3.28 6.55
N GLU A 109 5.39 2.74 5.97
CA GLU A 109 6.69 2.55 6.65
C GLU A 109 6.58 1.80 7.99
N GLY A 110 5.69 0.79 8.05
CA GLY A 110 5.42 0.02 9.28
C GLY A 110 4.53 0.73 10.29
N LEU A 111 4.12 1.99 10.04
CA LEU A 111 3.18 2.72 10.87
C LEU A 111 1.75 2.55 10.36
N ARG A 112 0.82 2.26 11.27
CA ARG A 112 -0.62 2.15 10.97
C ARG A 112 -1.30 3.50 11.11
N TYR A 113 -2.05 3.88 10.08
CA TYR A 113 -2.86 5.10 10.03
C TYR A 113 -4.33 4.72 9.93
N ILE A 114 -5.13 5.21 10.86
CA ILE A 114 -6.55 4.88 11.00
C ILE A 114 -7.39 6.08 10.56
N TRP A 115 -8.49 5.82 9.85
CA TRP A 115 -9.46 6.83 9.46
C TRP A 115 -10.29 7.31 10.66
N LEU A 116 -10.27 8.61 10.95
CA LEU A 116 -11.14 9.24 11.94
C LEU A 116 -12.26 9.99 11.23
N ALA A 117 -13.51 9.57 11.42
CA ALA A 117 -14.68 10.21 10.83
C ALA A 117 -14.85 11.67 11.30
N ARG A 118 -14.66 11.93 12.61
CA ARG A 118 -14.80 13.27 13.21
C ARG A 118 -13.85 14.31 12.61
N LYS A 119 -12.60 13.92 12.32
CA LYS A 119 -11.57 14.80 11.74
C LYS A 119 -11.51 14.78 10.22
N GLY A 120 -12.27 13.88 9.56
CA GLY A 120 -12.21 13.68 8.12
C GLY A 120 -10.81 13.36 7.57
N SER A 121 -9.94 12.77 8.38
CA SER A 121 -8.53 12.56 8.05
C SER A 121 -7.98 11.26 8.64
N PHE A 122 -6.90 10.74 8.04
CA PHE A 122 -6.17 9.60 8.56
C PHE A 122 -5.15 10.05 9.61
N CYS A 123 -5.22 9.48 10.80
CA CYS A 123 -4.32 9.77 11.91
C CYS A 123 -3.47 8.56 12.24
N ARG A 124 -2.23 8.79 12.69
CA ARG A 124 -1.33 7.73 13.16
C ARG A 124 -1.92 7.09 14.41
N ALA A 125 -1.91 5.76 14.48
CA ALA A 125 -2.48 5.02 15.61
C ALA A 125 -1.87 5.44 16.97
N SER A 126 -0.58 5.80 17.01
CA SER A 126 0.07 6.24 18.25
C SER A 126 -0.48 7.56 18.81
N VAL A 127 -1.01 8.45 17.96
CA VAL A 127 -1.50 9.77 18.37
C VAL A 127 -2.77 9.65 19.22
N LEU A 128 -3.50 8.52 19.11
CA LEU A 128 -4.66 8.28 19.98
C LEU A 128 -4.29 8.19 21.47
N ASN A 129 -3.02 7.86 21.80
CA ASN A 129 -2.57 7.71 23.18
C ASN A 129 -1.71 8.88 23.69
N GLU A 130 -1.44 9.90 22.87
CA GLU A 130 -0.53 11.00 23.25
C GLU A 130 -1.13 11.95 24.32
N ASN A 131 -2.46 11.94 24.51
CA ASN A 131 -3.16 12.83 25.45
C ASN A 131 -3.33 12.27 26.87
N TRP A 132 -2.61 11.20 27.24
CA TRP A 132 -2.81 10.56 28.54
C TRP A 132 -2.18 11.37 29.68
N THR A 133 -2.99 11.66 30.69
CA THR A 133 -2.50 12.34 31.90
C THR A 133 -1.87 11.31 32.84
N ARG A 134 -0.94 11.74 33.70
CA ARG A 134 -0.33 10.88 34.74
C ARG A 134 -1.37 10.14 35.59
N LYS A 135 -2.54 10.76 35.82
CA LYS A 135 -3.67 10.17 36.54
C LYS A 135 -4.26 8.95 35.83
N ASP A 136 -4.39 9.02 34.50
CA ASP A 136 -4.91 7.93 33.67
C ASP A 136 -3.94 6.75 33.68
N LEU A 137 -2.63 7.01 33.64
CA LEU A 137 -1.62 5.95 33.76
C LEU A 137 -1.70 5.19 35.08
N HIS A 138 -1.96 5.88 36.19
CA HIS A 138 -2.16 5.23 37.49
C HIS A 138 -3.45 4.40 37.54
N SER A 139 -4.48 4.76 36.76
CA SER A 139 -5.73 4.01 36.69
C SER A 139 -5.55 2.63 36.04
N PHE A 140 -4.59 2.50 35.10
CA PHE A 140 -4.24 1.25 34.42
C PHE A 140 -3.40 0.28 35.27
N GLN A 141 -3.18 0.55 36.55
CA GLN A 141 -2.38 -0.31 37.43
C GLN A 141 -2.93 -1.75 37.54
N LYS A 142 -4.24 -1.94 37.34
CA LYS A 142 -4.90 -3.26 37.34
C LYS A 142 -4.87 -3.97 35.98
N GLY A 143 -4.23 -3.39 34.97
CA GLY A 143 -4.26 -3.87 33.59
C GLY A 143 -5.52 -3.43 32.84
N LEU A 144 -5.59 -3.79 31.56
CA LEU A 144 -6.75 -3.52 30.70
C LEU A 144 -7.80 -4.61 30.89
N SER A 145 -9.07 -4.24 30.72
CA SER A 145 -10.14 -5.22 30.55
C SER A 145 -9.91 -6.07 29.28
N PRO A 146 -10.38 -7.33 29.24
CA PRO A 146 -10.22 -8.19 28.05
C PRO A 146 -10.90 -7.59 26.82
N LEU A 147 -11.98 -6.83 27.02
CA LEU A 147 -12.67 -6.10 25.96
C LEU A 147 -11.77 -4.98 25.39
N GLU A 148 -11.21 -4.12 26.25
CA GLU A 148 -10.26 -3.08 25.83
C GLU A 148 -8.99 -3.66 25.18
N GLN A 149 -8.51 -4.80 25.68
CA GLN A 149 -7.36 -5.48 25.08
C GLN A 149 -7.69 -5.95 23.66
N SER A 150 -8.84 -6.58 23.45
CA SER A 150 -9.27 -7.05 22.12
C SER A 150 -9.44 -5.88 21.14
N LEU A 151 -9.96 -4.76 21.62
CA LEU A 151 -10.13 -3.52 20.90
C LEU A 151 -8.79 -2.92 20.45
N ARG A 152 -7.88 -2.73 21.41
CA ARG A 152 -6.55 -2.20 21.11
C ARG A 152 -5.78 -3.15 20.20
N LYS A 153 -5.90 -4.46 20.38
CA LYS A 153 -5.29 -5.45 19.48
C LYS A 153 -5.84 -5.32 18.05
N ARG A 154 -7.12 -5.04 17.85
CA ARG A 154 -7.68 -4.77 16.52
C ARG A 154 -7.22 -3.43 15.94
N MET A 155 -7.16 -2.35 16.73
CA MET A 155 -6.71 -1.04 16.25
C MET A 155 -5.21 -0.96 15.96
N TYR A 156 -4.37 -1.49 16.85
CA TYR A 156 -2.91 -1.45 16.70
C TYR A 156 -2.39 -2.61 15.85
N GLY A 157 -3.12 -3.72 15.78
CA GLY A 157 -2.66 -4.95 15.15
C GLY A 157 -1.81 -5.81 16.10
N PRO A 158 -1.33 -6.96 15.62
CA PRO A 158 -0.42 -7.80 16.39
C PRO A 158 0.93 -7.09 16.59
N ASN A 159 1.54 -7.26 17.76
CA ASN A 159 2.92 -6.82 18.02
C ASN A 159 3.91 -7.82 17.40
N LEU A 160 3.95 -7.85 16.06
CA LEU A 160 4.84 -8.69 15.27
C LEU A 160 5.55 -7.81 14.23
N ILE A 161 6.87 -7.88 14.20
CA ILE A 161 7.67 -7.27 13.14
C ILE A 161 7.82 -8.33 12.05
N ASP A 162 6.89 -8.32 11.10
CA ASP A 162 6.97 -9.17 9.92
C ASP A 162 7.61 -8.37 8.78
N VAL A 163 8.78 -8.81 8.33
CA VAL A 163 9.49 -8.20 7.21
C VAL A 163 9.08 -8.96 5.95
N PRO A 164 8.25 -8.38 5.05
CA PRO A 164 7.74 -9.10 3.91
C PRO A 164 8.87 -9.42 2.93
N VAL A 165 9.20 -10.71 2.82
CA VAL A 165 10.14 -11.19 1.79
C VAL A 165 9.40 -11.23 0.45
N LYS A 166 9.88 -10.48 -0.54
CA LYS A 166 9.30 -10.52 -1.89
C LYS A 166 9.49 -11.92 -2.50
N PRO A 167 8.51 -12.46 -3.25
CA PRO A 167 8.67 -13.75 -3.91
C PRO A 167 9.66 -13.68 -5.09
N TYR A 168 10.34 -14.79 -5.42
CA TYR A 168 11.35 -14.87 -6.50
C TYR A 168 10.83 -14.34 -7.83
N VAL A 169 9.59 -14.68 -8.18
CA VAL A 169 8.99 -14.27 -9.45
C VAL A 169 8.88 -12.75 -9.54
N GLN A 170 8.50 -12.09 -8.44
CA GLN A 170 8.37 -10.64 -8.43
C GLN A 170 9.75 -9.96 -8.54
N MET A 171 10.76 -10.49 -7.86
CA MET A 171 12.14 -10.00 -7.97
C MET A 171 12.68 -10.18 -9.40
N LEU A 172 12.48 -11.35 -10.01
CA LEU A 172 12.87 -11.63 -11.39
C LEU A 172 12.19 -10.67 -12.37
N PHE A 173 10.89 -10.41 -12.21
CA PHE A 173 10.17 -9.47 -13.06
C PHE A 173 10.68 -8.03 -12.89
N GLU A 174 10.95 -7.59 -11.66
CA GLU A 174 11.53 -6.27 -11.39
C GLU A 174 12.90 -6.14 -12.08
N GLU A 175 13.73 -7.18 -12.05
CA GLU A 175 15.05 -7.21 -12.68
C GLU A 175 14.95 -7.22 -14.21
N VAL A 176 14.13 -8.09 -14.80
CA VAL A 176 13.98 -8.18 -16.28
C VAL A 176 13.40 -6.90 -16.87
N LEU A 177 12.56 -6.18 -16.13
CA LEU A 177 12.01 -4.88 -16.54
C LEU A 177 12.98 -3.72 -16.34
N ASN A 178 14.18 -3.96 -15.81
CA ASN A 178 15.22 -2.94 -15.74
C ASN A 178 15.57 -2.47 -17.17
N PRO A 179 15.72 -1.16 -17.40
CA PRO A 179 16.06 -0.60 -18.72
C PRO A 179 17.20 -1.30 -19.44
N PHE A 180 18.22 -1.74 -18.70
CA PHE A 180 19.36 -2.46 -19.26
C PHE A 180 18.92 -3.75 -19.96
N TYR A 181 18.16 -4.60 -19.28
CA TYR A 181 17.71 -5.88 -19.82
C TYR A 181 16.64 -5.72 -20.90
N VAL A 182 15.80 -4.68 -20.82
CA VAL A 182 14.86 -4.34 -21.90
C VAL A 182 15.60 -3.98 -23.19
N PHE A 183 16.64 -3.14 -23.08
CA PHE A 183 17.48 -2.80 -24.24
C PHE A 183 18.26 -4.02 -24.77
N GLN A 184 18.71 -4.89 -23.87
CA GLN A 184 19.40 -6.14 -24.23
C GLN A 184 18.49 -7.09 -24.99
N ALA A 185 17.23 -7.26 -24.58
CA ALA A 185 16.25 -8.06 -25.29
C ALA A 185 15.94 -7.50 -26.70
N PHE A 186 15.83 -6.17 -26.82
CA PHE A 186 15.68 -5.50 -28.11
C PHE A 186 16.90 -5.75 -29.03
N SER A 187 18.10 -5.65 -28.48
CA SER A 187 19.35 -5.93 -29.21
C SER A 187 19.41 -7.38 -29.68
N ILE A 188 19.10 -8.37 -28.83
CA ILE A 188 19.04 -9.79 -29.23
C ILE A 188 18.04 -9.98 -30.38
N THR A 189 16.87 -9.33 -30.30
CA THR A 189 15.83 -9.41 -31.34
C THR A 189 16.33 -8.87 -32.68
N LEU A 190 17.02 -7.73 -32.71
CA LEU A 190 17.62 -7.19 -33.94
C LEU A 190 18.61 -8.18 -34.56
N TRP A 191 19.49 -8.75 -33.74
CA TRP A 191 20.51 -9.70 -34.22
C TRP A 191 19.89 -11.00 -34.75
N LEU A 192 18.76 -11.45 -34.19
CA LEU A 192 17.98 -12.58 -34.71
C LEU A 192 17.35 -12.27 -36.07
N VAL A 193 16.83 -11.06 -36.27
CA VAL A 193 16.24 -10.61 -37.55
C VAL A 193 17.31 -10.51 -38.64
N ASP A 194 18.49 -10.01 -38.29
CA ASP A 194 19.64 -9.90 -39.20
C ASP A 194 20.38 -11.24 -39.42
N LYS A 195 19.82 -12.36 -38.94
CA LYS A 195 20.34 -13.73 -39.07
C LYS A 195 21.69 -13.99 -38.38
N TYR A 196 22.07 -13.17 -37.41
CA TYR A 196 23.26 -13.35 -36.57
C TYR A 196 22.95 -14.22 -35.33
N TYR A 197 22.53 -15.46 -35.55
CA TYR A 197 22.04 -16.36 -34.49
C TYR A 197 23.08 -16.68 -33.41
N PHE A 198 24.34 -16.93 -33.78
CA PHE A 198 25.38 -17.33 -32.82
C PHE A 198 25.64 -16.24 -31.77
N TYR A 199 25.80 -15.00 -32.21
CA TYR A 199 25.99 -13.87 -31.31
C TYR A 199 24.75 -13.60 -30.44
N ALA A 200 23.55 -13.70 -31.03
CA ALA A 200 22.30 -13.55 -30.27
C ALA A 200 22.20 -14.59 -29.14
N ILE A 201 22.56 -15.85 -29.40
CA ILE A 201 22.59 -16.93 -28.41
C ILE A 201 23.65 -16.66 -27.33
N CYS A 202 24.86 -16.21 -27.70
CA CYS A 202 25.90 -15.87 -26.74
C CYS A 202 25.43 -14.76 -25.77
N ILE A 203 24.86 -13.68 -26.30
CA ILE A 203 24.34 -12.58 -25.48
C ILE A 203 23.20 -13.07 -24.58
N PHE A 204 22.30 -13.90 -25.11
CA PHE A 204 21.20 -14.49 -24.34
C PHE A 204 21.70 -15.32 -23.15
N ILE A 205 22.69 -16.19 -23.36
CA ILE A 205 23.27 -17.01 -22.29
C ILE A 205 23.90 -16.13 -21.21
N ILE A 206 24.70 -15.14 -21.60
CA ILE A 206 25.32 -14.20 -20.65
C ILE A 206 24.25 -13.43 -19.85
N SER A 207 23.14 -13.04 -20.50
CA SER A 207 22.01 -12.38 -19.84
C SER A 207 21.41 -13.25 -18.73
N ILE A 208 21.15 -14.54 -19.02
CA ILE A 208 20.57 -15.48 -18.05
C ILE A 208 21.51 -15.66 -16.86
N PHE A 209 22.80 -15.85 -17.10
CA PHE A 209 23.78 -15.98 -16.02
C PHE A 209 23.86 -14.71 -15.17
N SER A 210 23.88 -13.53 -15.80
CA SER A 210 23.90 -12.24 -15.10
C SER A 210 22.66 -12.06 -14.19
N ILE A 211 21.46 -12.33 -14.71
CA ILE A 211 20.22 -12.24 -13.93
C ILE A 211 20.23 -13.26 -12.77
N GLY A 212 20.69 -14.49 -13.02
CA GLY A 212 20.78 -15.53 -12.00
C GLY A 212 21.71 -15.15 -10.84
N ILE A 213 22.87 -14.56 -11.15
CA ILE A 213 23.82 -14.05 -10.14
C ILE A 213 23.21 -12.88 -9.37
N SER A 214 22.61 -11.90 -10.06
CA SER A 214 21.95 -10.74 -9.44
C SER A 214 20.87 -11.17 -8.45
N LEU A 215 20.00 -12.10 -8.83
CA LEU A 215 18.95 -12.63 -7.95
C LEU A 215 19.51 -13.37 -6.74
N HIS A 216 20.61 -14.13 -6.92
CA HIS A 216 21.25 -14.83 -5.82
C HIS A 216 21.87 -13.85 -4.81
N GLU A 217 22.50 -12.77 -5.29
CA GLU A 217 23.08 -11.72 -4.46
C GLU A 217 22.00 -10.95 -3.68
N ILE A 218 20.94 -10.50 -4.36
CA ILE A 218 19.80 -9.80 -3.72
C ILE A 218 19.21 -10.67 -2.60
N ARG A 219 19.04 -11.96 -2.85
CA ARG A 219 18.51 -12.88 -1.83
C ARG A 219 19.43 -12.98 -0.62
N LYS A 220 20.75 -13.13 -0.85
CA LYS A 220 21.74 -13.24 0.23
C LYS A 220 21.77 -12.00 1.12
N VAL A 221 21.52 -10.82 0.55
CA VAL A 221 21.44 -9.57 1.31
C VAL A 221 20.10 -9.42 2.05
N SER A 222 19.02 -10.01 1.53
CA SER A 222 17.68 -9.93 2.12
C SER A 222 17.40 -10.94 3.26
N LEU A 223 18.25 -11.97 3.40
CA LEU A 223 18.20 -12.98 4.47
C LEU A 223 19.17 -12.61 5.59
#